data_AF-A0A7S2CRX6-F1
#
_entry.id   AF-A0A7S2CRX6-F1
#
_cell.length_a   1.000
_cell.length_b   1.000
_cell.length_c   1.000
_cell.angle_alpha   90.00
_cell.angle_beta   90.00
_cell.angle_gamma   90.00
#
_symmetry.space_group_name_H-M   'P 1'
#
loop_
_entity.id
_entity.type
_entity.pdbx_description
1 polymer ?
#
loop_
_entity_poly.entity_id
_entity_poly.type
_entity_poly.pdbx_seq_one_letter_code
_entity_poly.pdbx_strand_id
1 'polypeptide(L)'
;LEITELPVRRWTQDYKEWLLEQLPQAGAEKRSLVTEIREYHSENSVHFSLSMTPDKLAEAERKGIEKVFKLNGSVSTTNMWLFDPEGNIKKYESPEDIIKEFAPVRLRVYAKRKEHMMSKMERALAVISNKLKFIRLVVSGRLEVEKRKTLDLCKDLRRHGLQTQRDIHEPNSPPLTPEEEPGPRGFKYLISMKLWSLTEDRMNTLSAEHKKKEEAMEELRKTSLETLWERDLVQLEEALDKCDTEDKKEAEEAAKLAAKMQGSEDILVNKQCVLVLSRNFTAKRVRTSEWKMRRRGAKLSGKSLMDKGPKKGGAGGEDGENGEEDDVE
;
A
#
# COMPACT_ATOMS: atom_id res chain seq x y z
N LEU A 1 12.81 4.26 -38.64
CA LEU A 1 13.21 3.37 -37.53
C LEU A 1 12.39 3.75 -36.32
N GLU A 2 11.78 2.78 -35.64
CA GLU A 2 10.99 3.03 -34.43
C GLU A 2 11.68 2.43 -33.21
N ILE A 3 11.76 3.21 -32.12
CA ILE A 3 12.31 2.78 -30.84
C ILE A 3 11.18 2.87 -29.81
N THR A 4 10.66 1.71 -29.40
CA THR A 4 9.52 1.61 -28.50
C THR A 4 9.90 1.25 -27.06
N GLU A 5 11.17 0.97 -26.78
CA GLU A 5 11.65 0.56 -25.46
C GLU A 5 13.08 1.02 -25.24
N LEU A 6 13.45 1.29 -23.99
CA LEU A 6 14.81 1.67 -23.60
C LEU A 6 15.39 0.68 -22.60
N PRO A 7 16.72 0.57 -22.49
CA PRO A 7 17.36 -0.19 -21.43
C PRO A 7 16.89 0.25 -20.04
N VAL A 8 16.74 -0.71 -19.13
CA VAL A 8 16.42 -0.43 -17.73
C VAL A 8 17.43 0.57 -17.16
N ARG A 9 16.93 1.55 -16.39
CA ARG A 9 17.68 2.71 -15.85
C ARG A 9 18.09 3.78 -16.86
N ARG A 10 17.63 3.72 -18.11
CA ARG A 10 17.78 4.82 -19.07
C ARG A 10 16.50 5.66 -19.12
N TRP A 11 16.58 6.92 -18.75
CA TRP A 11 15.45 7.83 -18.78
C TRP A 11 15.17 8.36 -20.19
N THR A 12 13.90 8.59 -20.50
CA THR A 12 13.45 9.10 -21.81
C THR A 12 14.08 10.46 -22.14
N GLN A 13 14.18 11.36 -21.15
CA GLN A 13 14.74 12.70 -21.34
C GLN A 13 16.24 12.64 -21.66
N ASP A 14 17.03 11.90 -20.87
CA ASP A 14 18.46 11.72 -21.11
C ASP A 14 18.72 11.09 -22.49
N TYR A 15 17.84 10.17 -22.91
CA TYR A 15 17.95 9.56 -24.24
C TYR A 15 17.60 10.51 -25.36
N LYS A 16 16.56 11.33 -25.18
CA LYS A 16 16.16 12.38 -26.12
C LYS A 16 17.29 13.38 -26.34
N GLU A 17 17.91 13.88 -25.27
CA GLU A 17 19.03 14.82 -25.37
C GLU A 17 20.18 14.22 -26.19
N TRP A 18 20.52 12.96 -25.93
CA TRP A 18 21.51 12.23 -26.73
C TRP A 18 21.10 12.06 -28.20
N LEU A 19 19.83 11.80 -28.50
CA LEU A 19 19.33 11.70 -29.88
C LEU A 19 19.39 13.05 -30.61
N LEU A 20 19.04 14.15 -29.94
CA LEU A 20 19.12 15.51 -30.51
C LEU A 20 20.56 15.89 -30.89
N GLU A 21 21.55 15.43 -30.14
CA GLU A 21 22.97 15.59 -30.50
C GLU A 21 23.36 14.87 -31.81
N GLN A 22 22.58 13.87 -32.24
CA GLN A 22 22.85 13.11 -33.48
C GLN A 22 22.22 13.72 -34.74
N LEU A 23 21.50 14.84 -34.61
CA LEU A 23 20.94 15.61 -35.73
C LEU A 23 22.01 16.40 -36.51
N PRO A 24 21.74 16.81 -37.75
CA PRO A 24 22.60 17.71 -38.52
C PRO A 24 22.80 19.05 -37.83
N GLN A 25 24.04 19.32 -37.41
CA GLN A 25 24.51 20.64 -37.00
C GLN A 25 25.12 21.38 -38.21
N ALA A 26 25.00 22.70 -38.21
CA ALA A 26 25.53 23.57 -39.27
C ALA A 26 27.04 23.31 -39.48
N GLY A 27 27.42 22.80 -40.65
CA GLY A 27 28.80 22.48 -41.03
C GLY A 27 29.23 21.01 -40.87
N ALA A 28 28.36 20.10 -40.38
CA ALA A 28 28.71 18.70 -40.15
C ALA A 28 27.65 17.66 -40.62
N GLU A 29 26.85 17.98 -41.65
CA GLU A 29 25.73 17.14 -42.14
C GLU A 29 26.12 15.69 -42.50
N LYS A 30 27.36 15.44 -42.96
CA LYS A 30 27.83 14.08 -43.30
C LYS A 30 28.02 13.14 -42.10
N ARG A 31 28.07 13.67 -40.87
CA ARG A 31 28.31 12.89 -39.64
C ARG A 31 27.03 12.53 -38.88
N SER A 32 25.90 13.14 -39.24
CA SER A 32 24.64 12.96 -38.54
C SER A 32 24.05 11.59 -38.84
N LEU A 33 23.57 10.93 -37.79
CA LEU A 33 22.96 9.61 -37.89
C LEU A 33 21.47 9.71 -38.25
N VAL A 34 20.80 10.75 -37.76
CA VAL A 34 19.35 10.92 -37.86
C VAL A 34 19.06 12.26 -38.53
N THR A 35 18.04 12.30 -39.40
CA THR A 35 17.60 13.51 -40.11
C THR A 35 16.45 14.20 -39.40
N GLU A 36 15.51 13.42 -38.85
CA GLU A 36 14.33 13.92 -38.14
C GLU A 36 14.00 12.98 -36.98
N ILE A 37 13.58 13.56 -35.86
CA ILE A 37 13.14 12.83 -34.67
C ILE A 37 11.70 13.27 -34.38
N ARG A 38 10.79 12.30 -34.26
CA ARG A 38 9.43 12.51 -33.78
C ARG A 38 9.21 11.71 -32.50
N GLU A 39 8.52 12.32 -31.56
CA GLU A 39 8.30 11.78 -30.22
C GLU A 39 6.83 11.49 -30.00
N TYR A 40 6.53 10.26 -29.60
CA TYR A 40 5.17 9.80 -29.29
C TYR A 40 5.12 9.16 -27.90
N HIS A 41 5.90 9.69 -26.96
CA HIS A 41 5.98 9.19 -25.58
C HIS A 41 4.64 9.32 -24.86
N SER A 42 4.37 8.36 -23.96
CA SER A 42 3.38 8.52 -22.91
C SER A 42 4.08 8.59 -21.55
N GLU A 43 3.32 8.57 -20.47
CA GLU A 43 3.87 8.54 -19.12
C GLU A 43 4.65 7.24 -18.83
N ASN A 44 4.13 6.12 -19.33
CA ASN A 44 4.62 4.78 -19.03
C ASN A 44 5.20 4.08 -20.26
N SER A 45 5.29 4.76 -21.40
CA SER A 45 5.83 4.17 -22.64
C SER A 45 6.76 5.14 -23.36
N VAL A 46 7.76 4.56 -24.01
CA VAL A 46 8.69 5.27 -24.87
C VAL A 46 8.34 4.98 -26.33
N HIS A 47 8.37 5.99 -27.19
CA HIS A 47 8.23 5.81 -28.62
C HIS A 47 8.94 6.96 -29.34
N PHE A 48 10.04 6.65 -30.01
CA PHE A 48 10.74 7.55 -30.93
C PHE A 48 10.60 7.03 -32.36
N SER A 49 10.15 7.90 -33.27
CA SER A 49 10.20 7.65 -34.70
C SER A 49 11.35 8.45 -35.30
N LEU A 50 12.34 7.74 -35.82
CA LEU A 50 13.57 8.31 -36.38
C LEU A 50 13.58 8.17 -37.91
N SER A 51 13.78 9.29 -38.59
CA SER A 51 14.04 9.34 -40.03
C SER A 51 15.55 9.37 -40.27
N MET A 52 16.02 8.59 -41.24
CA MET A 52 17.44 8.48 -41.60
C MET A 52 17.57 8.39 -43.12
N THR A 53 18.75 8.71 -43.66
CA THR A 53 19.05 8.42 -45.06
C THR A 53 19.23 6.90 -45.27
N PRO A 54 18.84 6.35 -46.44
CA PRO A 54 18.95 4.91 -46.70
C PRO A 54 20.36 4.35 -46.49
N ASP A 55 21.39 5.10 -46.89
CA ASP A 55 22.79 4.69 -46.73
C ASP A 55 23.19 4.55 -45.26
N LYS A 56 22.72 5.47 -44.40
CA LYS A 56 23.00 5.46 -42.95
C LYS A 56 22.22 4.39 -42.22
N LEU A 57 21.00 4.10 -42.67
CA LEU A 57 20.22 2.99 -42.15
C LEU A 57 20.90 1.64 -42.47
N ALA A 58 21.32 1.44 -43.72
CA ALA A 58 22.05 0.23 -44.13
C ALA A 58 23.42 0.10 -43.42
N GLU A 59 24.10 1.21 -43.15
CA GLU A 59 25.32 1.23 -42.32
C GLU A 59 25.02 0.84 -40.86
N ALA A 60 23.92 1.34 -40.28
CA ALA A 60 23.52 1.04 -38.92
C ALA A 60 23.07 -0.41 -38.74
N GLU A 61 22.32 -0.96 -39.70
CA GLU A 61 21.92 -2.37 -39.73
C GLU A 61 23.12 -3.31 -39.74
N ARG A 62 24.13 -3.02 -40.58
CA ARG A 62 25.36 -3.81 -40.65
C ARG A 62 26.16 -3.82 -39.34
N LYS A 63 26.11 -2.71 -38.59
CA LYS A 63 26.77 -2.55 -37.28
C LYS A 63 25.91 -3.06 -36.11
N GLY A 64 24.63 -3.33 -36.35
CA GLY A 64 23.61 -3.62 -35.35
C GLY A 64 22.94 -2.33 -34.85
N ILE A 65 21.64 -2.18 -35.13
CA ILE A 65 20.83 -1.01 -34.76
C ILE A 65 20.91 -0.75 -33.25
N GLU A 66 20.75 -1.79 -32.44
CA GLU A 66 20.80 -1.68 -30.97
C GLU A 66 22.12 -1.10 -30.47
N LYS A 67 23.24 -1.49 -31.10
CA LYS A 67 24.57 -1.02 -30.74
C LYS A 67 24.76 0.44 -31.15
N VAL A 68 24.31 0.80 -32.36
CA VAL A 68 24.40 2.17 -32.89
C VAL A 68 23.56 3.15 -32.07
N PHE A 69 22.33 2.74 -31.71
CA PHE A 69 21.40 3.55 -30.93
C PHE A 69 21.54 3.39 -29.41
N LYS A 70 22.57 2.65 -28.96
CA LYS A 70 22.87 2.38 -27.55
C LYS A 70 21.69 1.77 -26.78
N LEU A 71 20.88 0.93 -27.44
CA LEU A 71 19.71 0.26 -26.86
C LEU A 71 20.07 -1.01 -26.07
N ASN A 72 21.36 -1.25 -25.83
CA ASN A 72 21.85 -2.35 -25.00
C ASN A 72 22.44 -1.80 -23.70
N GLY A 73 21.98 -2.34 -22.57
CA GLY A 73 22.50 -2.05 -21.24
C GLY A 73 23.04 -3.33 -20.59
N SER A 74 24.12 -3.21 -19.81
CA SER A 74 24.65 -4.31 -19.01
C SER A 74 24.37 -4.04 -17.54
N VAL A 75 23.82 -5.04 -16.84
CA VAL A 75 23.60 -4.99 -15.40
C VAL A 75 24.48 -6.06 -14.75
N SER A 76 25.45 -5.63 -13.94
CA SER A 76 26.29 -6.55 -13.16
C SER A 76 25.61 -6.91 -11.86
N THR A 77 25.56 -8.20 -11.54
CA THR A 77 25.00 -8.78 -10.31
C THR A 77 26.07 -9.29 -9.35
N THR A 78 27.33 -8.92 -9.56
CA THR A 78 28.49 -9.48 -8.82
C THR A 78 28.55 -9.06 -7.34
N ASN A 79 27.92 -7.94 -6.98
CA ASN A 79 28.03 -7.33 -5.65
C ASN A 79 26.68 -7.37 -4.90
N MET A 80 26.32 -8.53 -4.36
CA MET A 80 25.13 -8.70 -3.50
C MET A 80 25.55 -8.77 -2.03
N TRP A 81 25.74 -7.62 -1.39
CA TRP A 81 26.03 -7.53 0.04
C TRP A 81 24.75 -7.17 0.81
N LEU A 82 24.33 -8.04 1.73
CA LEU A 82 23.14 -7.84 2.55
C LEU A 82 23.44 -8.21 4.01
N PHE A 83 22.58 -7.74 4.92
CA PHE A 83 22.60 -8.21 6.31
C PHE A 83 21.97 -9.60 6.40
N ASP A 84 22.66 -10.51 7.09
CA ASP A 84 22.11 -11.81 7.48
C ASP A 84 21.08 -11.65 8.62
N PRO A 85 20.33 -12.71 8.98
CA PRO A 85 19.35 -12.69 10.07
C PRO A 85 19.95 -12.35 11.45
N GLU A 86 21.26 -12.56 11.62
CA GLU A 86 22.03 -12.26 12.82
C GLU A 86 22.55 -10.81 12.84
N GLY A 87 22.41 -10.07 11.74
CA GLY A 87 22.79 -8.67 11.59
C GLY A 87 24.22 -8.44 11.07
N ASN A 88 24.90 -9.47 10.58
CA ASN A 88 26.24 -9.36 9.99
C ASN A 88 26.16 -9.10 8.49
N ILE A 89 27.17 -8.41 7.95
CA ILE A 89 27.28 -8.15 6.51
C ILE A 89 27.82 -9.41 5.82
N LYS A 90 27.05 -9.95 4.88
CA LYS A 90 27.40 -11.14 4.10
C LYS A 90 27.31 -10.86 2.61
N LYS A 91 28.29 -11.35 1.84
CA LYS A 91 28.24 -11.38 0.38
C LYS A 91 27.54 -12.64 -0.09
N TYR A 92 26.58 -12.50 -0.98
CA TYR A 92 25.87 -13.58 -1.65
C TYR A 92 26.38 -13.69 -3.08
N GLU A 93 26.64 -14.92 -3.54
CA GLU A 93 27.12 -15.17 -4.90
C GLU A 93 25.95 -15.30 -5.88
N SER A 94 24.80 -15.77 -5.39
CA SER A 94 23.60 -16.00 -6.21
C SER A 94 22.33 -15.48 -5.50
N PRO A 95 21.30 -15.01 -6.25
CA PRO A 95 20.00 -14.68 -5.68
C PRO A 95 19.34 -15.87 -4.96
N GLU A 96 19.62 -17.09 -5.41
CA GLU A 96 19.12 -18.34 -4.83
C GLU A 96 19.62 -18.53 -3.40
N ASP A 97 20.85 -18.10 -3.09
CA ASP A 97 21.39 -18.19 -1.73
C ASP A 97 20.67 -17.26 -0.76
N ILE A 98 20.25 -16.07 -1.24
CA ILE A 98 19.42 -15.14 -0.46
C ILE A 98 18.08 -15.80 -0.13
N ILE A 99 17.45 -16.46 -1.12
CA ILE A 99 16.15 -17.12 -0.94
C ILE A 99 16.27 -18.32 0.02
N LYS A 100 17.33 -19.13 -0.11
CA LYS A 100 17.60 -20.26 0.79
C LYS A 100 17.76 -19.82 2.24
N GLU A 101 18.35 -18.65 2.48
CA GLU A 101 18.51 -18.09 3.83
C GLU A 101 17.21 -17.44 4.34
N PHE A 102 16.45 -16.80 3.45
CA PHE A 102 15.17 -16.18 3.77
C PHE A 102 14.10 -17.20 4.19
N ALA A 103 13.98 -18.34 3.50
CA ALA A 103 12.85 -19.26 3.70
C ALA A 103 12.76 -19.84 5.13
N PRO A 104 13.84 -20.32 5.76
CA PRO A 104 13.81 -20.78 7.16
C PRO A 104 13.46 -19.66 8.15
N VAL A 105 13.99 -18.45 7.93
CA VAL A 105 13.67 -17.28 8.76
C VAL A 105 12.19 -16.97 8.69
N ARG A 106 11.63 -16.98 7.47
CA ARG A 106 10.22 -16.73 7.22
C ARG A 106 9.33 -17.79 7.88
N LEU A 107 9.68 -19.07 7.79
CA LEU A 107 8.96 -20.16 8.46
C LEU A 107 8.95 -20.00 9.99
N ARG A 108 10.06 -19.61 10.61
CA ARG A 108 10.10 -19.32 12.06
C ARG A 108 9.14 -18.19 12.44
N VAL A 109 9.02 -17.17 11.60
CA VAL A 109 8.05 -16.08 11.81
C VAL A 109 6.61 -16.55 11.62
N TYR A 110 6.34 -17.46 10.66
CA TYR A 110 5.03 -18.11 10.53
C TYR A 110 4.67 -18.94 11.76
N ALA A 111 5.63 -19.64 12.36
CA ALA A 111 5.40 -20.37 13.61
C ALA A 111 4.95 -19.41 14.73
N LYS A 112 5.66 -18.30 14.94
CA LYS A 112 5.28 -17.25 15.90
C LYS A 112 3.91 -16.66 15.60
N ARG A 113 3.59 -16.44 14.33
CA ARG A 113 2.27 -15.95 13.90
C ARG A 113 1.17 -16.96 14.24
N LYS A 114 1.36 -18.25 13.93
CA LYS A 114 0.40 -19.30 14.23
C LYS A 114 0.16 -19.40 15.73
N GLU A 115 1.22 -19.40 16.54
CA GLU A 115 1.14 -19.39 18.01
C GLU A 115 0.34 -18.19 18.53
N HIS A 116 0.62 -16.98 18.04
CA HIS A 116 -0.12 -15.79 18.43
C HIS A 116 -1.60 -15.87 18.05
N MET A 117 -1.91 -16.37 16.84
CA MET A 117 -3.29 -16.57 16.39
C MET A 117 -4.03 -17.59 17.26
N MET A 118 -3.40 -18.71 17.59
CA MET A 118 -3.95 -19.72 18.49
C MET A 118 -4.21 -19.13 19.88
N SER A 119 -3.22 -18.49 20.50
CA SER A 119 -3.38 -17.84 21.81
C SER A 119 -4.51 -16.80 21.82
N LYS A 120 -4.66 -16.03 20.75
CA LYS A 120 -5.77 -15.07 20.60
C LYS A 120 -7.14 -15.77 20.54
N MET A 121 -7.23 -16.89 19.81
CA MET A 121 -8.46 -17.68 19.72
C MET A 121 -8.79 -18.37 21.06
N GLU A 122 -7.80 -18.95 21.73
CA GLU A 122 -7.91 -19.53 23.08
C GLU A 122 -8.48 -18.52 24.08
N ARG A 123 -7.91 -17.31 24.12
CA ARG A 123 -8.41 -16.22 24.98
C ARG A 123 -9.86 -15.88 24.67
N ALA A 124 -10.21 -15.82 23.38
CA ALA A 124 -11.57 -15.52 22.97
C ALA A 124 -12.56 -16.64 23.36
N LEU A 125 -12.16 -17.90 23.22
CA LEU A 125 -12.94 -19.06 23.64
C LEU A 125 -13.13 -19.08 25.16
N ALA A 126 -12.06 -18.84 25.93
CA ALA A 126 -12.13 -18.74 27.38
C ALA A 126 -13.13 -17.65 27.82
N VAL A 127 -13.12 -16.47 27.19
CA VAL A 127 -14.12 -15.41 27.47
C VAL A 127 -15.53 -15.89 27.19
N ILE A 128 -15.78 -16.55 26.05
CA ILE A 128 -17.12 -17.03 25.68
C ILE A 128 -17.58 -18.16 26.63
N SER A 129 -16.68 -19.09 26.96
CA SER A 129 -16.94 -20.18 27.91
C SER A 129 -17.31 -19.66 29.30
N ASN A 130 -16.58 -18.66 29.80
CA ASN A 130 -16.91 -18.00 31.06
C ASN A 130 -18.27 -17.26 30.99
N LYS A 131 -18.58 -16.59 29.89
CA LYS A 131 -19.90 -15.96 29.69
C LYS A 131 -21.03 -16.99 29.68
N LEU A 132 -20.85 -18.12 28.98
CA LEU A 132 -21.82 -19.21 28.94
C LEU A 132 -22.04 -19.81 30.34
N LYS A 133 -20.96 -20.03 31.09
CA LYS A 133 -21.03 -20.54 32.47
C LYS A 133 -21.74 -19.54 33.38
N PHE A 134 -21.45 -18.25 33.26
CA PHE A 134 -22.11 -17.20 34.02
C PHE A 134 -23.62 -17.15 33.74
N ILE A 135 -24.03 -17.08 32.46
CA ILE A 135 -25.45 -17.08 32.09
C ILE A 135 -26.14 -18.34 32.63
N ARG A 136 -25.53 -19.52 32.47
CA ARG A 136 -26.09 -20.78 32.98
C ARG A 136 -26.28 -20.76 34.51
N LEU A 137 -25.34 -20.19 35.27
CA LEU A 137 -25.44 -20.09 36.72
C LEU A 137 -26.56 -19.13 37.15
N VAL A 138 -26.75 -18.02 36.44
CA VAL A 138 -27.82 -17.05 36.72
C VAL A 138 -29.19 -17.65 36.37
N VAL A 139 -29.34 -18.22 35.17
CA VAL A 139 -30.62 -18.82 34.72
C VAL A 139 -31.03 -20.01 35.59
N SER A 140 -30.07 -20.80 36.08
CA SER A 140 -30.35 -21.92 37.02
C SER A 140 -30.58 -21.49 38.47
N GLY A 141 -30.55 -20.18 38.77
CA GLY A 141 -30.73 -19.65 40.13
C GLY A 141 -29.59 -19.98 41.10
N ARG A 142 -28.47 -20.52 40.60
CA ARG A 142 -27.30 -20.88 41.43
C ARG A 142 -26.42 -19.68 41.77
N LEU A 143 -26.55 -18.59 41.02
CA LEU A 143 -25.83 -17.35 41.25
C LEU A 143 -26.82 -16.19 41.27
N GLU A 144 -26.98 -15.57 42.44
CA GLU A 144 -27.82 -14.40 42.62
C GLU A 144 -27.00 -13.13 42.41
N VAL A 145 -27.38 -12.34 41.40
CA VAL A 145 -26.68 -11.10 41.04
C VAL A 145 -27.39 -9.87 41.63
N GLU A 146 -28.69 -9.98 41.93
CA GLU A 146 -29.50 -8.89 42.44
C GLU A 146 -29.18 -8.56 43.90
N LYS A 147 -29.16 -7.26 44.25
CA LYS A 147 -28.99 -6.75 45.63
C LYS A 147 -27.70 -7.18 46.35
N ARG A 148 -26.69 -7.71 45.64
CA ARG A 148 -25.38 -8.09 46.19
C ARG A 148 -24.37 -6.96 46.09
N LYS A 149 -23.45 -6.87 47.05
CA LYS A 149 -22.27 -6.00 46.94
C LYS A 149 -21.31 -6.55 45.89
N THR A 150 -20.70 -5.67 45.09
CA THR A 150 -19.83 -6.07 43.98
C THR A 150 -18.65 -6.95 44.40
N LEU A 151 -18.10 -6.71 45.60
CA LEU A 151 -17.00 -7.52 46.15
C LEU A 151 -17.43 -8.94 46.50
N ASP A 152 -18.62 -9.11 47.07
CA ASP A 152 -19.15 -10.44 47.43
C ASP A 152 -19.50 -11.23 46.17
N LEU A 153 -20.06 -10.56 45.15
CA LEU A 153 -20.29 -11.16 43.84
C LEU A 153 -18.98 -11.65 43.20
N CYS A 154 -17.89 -10.87 43.26
CA CYS A 154 -16.59 -11.30 42.72
C CYS A 154 -16.07 -12.58 43.40
N LYS A 155 -16.25 -12.71 44.73
CA LYS A 155 -15.90 -13.93 45.47
C LYS A 155 -16.73 -15.13 45.03
N ASP A 156 -18.03 -14.94 44.83
CA ASP A 156 -18.93 -16.00 44.37
C ASP A 156 -18.59 -16.44 42.93
N LEU A 157 -18.30 -15.50 42.03
CA LEU A 157 -17.85 -15.80 40.66
C LEU A 157 -16.60 -16.69 40.67
N ARG A 158 -15.63 -16.36 41.53
CA ARG A 158 -14.39 -17.13 41.69
C ARG A 158 -14.65 -18.51 42.30
N ARG A 159 -15.54 -18.62 43.31
CA ARG A 159 -15.97 -19.91 43.89
C ARG A 159 -16.62 -20.83 42.87
N HIS A 160 -17.36 -20.27 41.92
CA HIS A 160 -17.94 -21.02 40.81
C HIS A 160 -16.94 -21.31 39.67
N GLY A 161 -15.66 -20.97 39.85
CA GLY A 161 -14.59 -21.23 38.90
C GLY A 161 -14.74 -20.44 37.60
N LEU A 162 -15.22 -19.20 37.68
CA LEU A 162 -15.13 -18.23 36.58
C LEU A 162 -13.75 -17.57 36.62
N GLN A 163 -13.12 -17.47 35.47
CA GLN A 163 -11.78 -16.91 35.32
C GLN A 163 -11.85 -15.39 35.24
N THR A 164 -10.83 -14.73 35.77
CA THR A 164 -10.68 -13.28 35.62
C THR A 164 -10.04 -12.96 34.27
N GLN A 165 -10.13 -11.71 33.85
CA GLN A 165 -9.47 -11.28 32.61
C GLN A 165 -7.94 -11.50 32.64
N ARG A 166 -7.31 -11.42 33.82
CA ARG A 166 -5.88 -11.74 33.99
C ARG A 166 -5.62 -13.22 33.74
N ASP A 167 -6.41 -14.11 34.36
CA ASP A 167 -6.25 -15.56 34.20
C ASP A 167 -6.39 -16.00 32.73
N ILE A 168 -7.23 -15.31 31.96
CA ILE A 168 -7.41 -15.57 30.53
C ILE A 168 -6.21 -15.07 29.71
N HIS A 169 -5.69 -13.87 30.01
CA HIS A 169 -4.59 -13.28 29.24
C HIS A 169 -3.22 -13.91 29.56
N GLU A 170 -3.02 -14.29 30.82
CA GLU A 170 -1.77 -14.81 31.39
C GLU A 170 -2.01 -16.12 32.17
N PRO A 171 -2.27 -17.24 31.46
CA PRO A 171 -2.58 -18.52 32.10
C PRO A 171 -1.44 -19.10 32.95
N ASN A 172 -0.19 -18.67 32.72
CA ASN A 172 0.99 -19.09 33.49
C ASN A 172 1.36 -18.13 34.64
N SER A 173 0.54 -17.10 34.92
CA SER A 173 0.81 -16.20 36.03
C SER A 173 0.53 -16.89 37.38
N PRO A 174 1.32 -16.61 38.43
CA PRO A 174 1.09 -17.20 39.74
C PRO A 174 -0.29 -16.81 40.29
N PRO A 175 -0.96 -17.70 41.05
CA PRO A 175 -2.23 -17.39 41.66
C PRO A 175 -2.13 -16.14 42.52
N LEU A 176 -3.06 -15.21 42.31
CA LEU A 176 -3.20 -14.00 43.13
C LEU A 176 -3.42 -14.38 44.60
N THR A 177 -2.71 -13.72 45.51
CA THR A 177 -2.94 -13.85 46.95
C THR A 177 -4.32 -13.27 47.33
N PRO A 178 -4.90 -13.64 48.48
CA PRO A 178 -6.20 -13.11 48.93
C PRO A 178 -6.26 -11.58 49.06
N GLU A 179 -5.10 -10.93 49.20
CA GLU A 179 -4.96 -9.47 49.30
C GLU A 179 -4.90 -8.80 47.92
N GLU A 180 -4.46 -9.52 46.88
CA GLU A 180 -4.42 -9.07 45.50
C GLU A 180 -5.65 -9.51 44.68
N GLU A 181 -6.70 -10.02 45.35
CA GLU A 181 -7.92 -10.47 44.68
C GLU A 181 -8.40 -9.39 43.70
N PRO A 182 -8.52 -9.72 42.41
CA PRO A 182 -8.85 -8.72 41.42
C PRO A 182 -10.26 -8.26 41.75
N GLY A 183 -10.37 -7.00 42.15
CA GLY A 183 -11.65 -6.38 42.41
C GLY A 183 -12.56 -6.39 41.16
N PRO A 184 -13.62 -5.57 41.13
CA PRO A 184 -14.61 -5.57 40.03
C PRO A 184 -14.04 -5.46 38.61
N ARG A 185 -12.80 -4.98 38.48
CA ARG A 185 -12.04 -4.89 37.23
C ARG A 185 -11.73 -6.25 36.59
N GLY A 186 -11.45 -7.30 37.39
CA GLY A 186 -11.09 -8.62 36.86
C GLY A 186 -12.26 -9.36 36.21
N PHE A 187 -13.48 -9.15 36.72
CA PHE A 187 -14.72 -9.75 36.21
C PHE A 187 -15.57 -8.77 35.39
N LYS A 188 -15.00 -7.62 34.99
CA LYS A 188 -15.73 -6.56 34.29
C LYS A 188 -16.48 -7.09 33.07
N TYR A 189 -15.89 -8.03 32.32
CA TYR A 189 -16.48 -8.60 31.11
C TYR A 189 -17.74 -9.46 31.36
N LEU A 190 -17.96 -9.90 32.61
CA LEU A 190 -19.17 -10.61 33.05
C LEU A 190 -20.16 -9.65 33.71
N ILE A 191 -19.68 -8.83 34.66
CA ILE A 191 -20.54 -7.93 35.46
C ILE A 191 -21.14 -6.80 34.61
N SER A 192 -20.44 -6.36 33.57
CA SER A 192 -20.94 -5.31 32.65
C SER A 192 -21.91 -5.84 31.58
N MET A 193 -22.26 -7.12 31.62
CA MET A 193 -23.25 -7.69 30.71
C MET A 193 -24.63 -7.08 30.99
N LYS A 194 -25.37 -6.77 29.92
CA LYS A 194 -26.71 -6.21 30.03
C LYS A 194 -27.68 -7.28 30.53
N LEU A 195 -28.68 -6.92 31.35
CA LEU A 195 -29.62 -7.90 31.94
C LEU A 195 -30.34 -8.75 30.88
N TRP A 196 -30.72 -8.15 29.75
CA TRP A 196 -31.35 -8.86 28.63
C TRP A 196 -30.43 -9.87 27.92
N SER A 197 -29.14 -9.90 28.23
CA SER A 197 -28.21 -10.92 27.72
C SER A 197 -28.22 -12.21 28.56
N LEU A 198 -28.97 -12.23 29.66
CA LEU A 198 -29.14 -13.37 30.55
C LEU A 198 -30.41 -14.16 30.18
N THR A 199 -30.54 -14.50 28.90
CA THR A 199 -31.66 -15.29 28.36
C THR A 199 -31.15 -16.59 27.72
N GLU A 200 -32.03 -17.59 27.61
CA GLU A 200 -31.70 -18.85 26.94
C GLU A 200 -31.35 -18.65 25.46
N ASP A 201 -32.04 -17.73 24.78
CA ASP A 201 -31.72 -17.37 23.39
C ASP A 201 -30.29 -16.85 23.26
N ARG A 202 -29.86 -15.95 24.16
CA ARG A 202 -28.50 -15.43 24.12
C ARG A 202 -27.48 -16.51 24.46
N MET A 203 -27.79 -17.42 25.39
CA MET A 203 -26.96 -18.59 25.67
C MET A 203 -26.78 -19.46 24.42
N ASN A 204 -27.85 -19.73 23.67
CA ASN A 204 -27.81 -20.51 22.43
C ASN A 204 -26.95 -19.82 21.36
N THR A 205 -27.10 -18.51 21.18
CA THR A 205 -26.25 -17.75 20.23
C THR A 205 -24.78 -17.78 20.64
N LEU A 206 -24.45 -17.58 21.91
CA LEU A 206 -23.08 -17.66 22.41
C LEU A 206 -22.50 -19.08 22.30
N SER A 207 -23.33 -20.11 22.47
CA SER A 207 -22.92 -21.51 22.29
C SER A 207 -22.60 -21.82 20.83
N ALA A 208 -23.39 -21.28 19.89
CA ALA A 208 -23.09 -21.38 18.46
C ALA A 208 -21.81 -20.61 18.10
N GLU A 209 -21.62 -19.40 18.65
CA GLU A 209 -20.37 -18.64 18.49
C GLU A 209 -19.16 -19.39 19.05
N HIS A 210 -19.31 -20.05 20.21
CA HIS A 210 -18.27 -20.89 20.81
C HIS A 210 -17.87 -22.02 19.87
N LYS A 211 -18.86 -22.82 19.44
CA LYS A 211 -18.63 -23.97 18.56
C LYS A 211 -17.96 -23.55 17.25
N LYS A 212 -18.41 -22.47 16.62
CA LYS A 212 -17.79 -21.93 15.39
C LYS A 212 -16.33 -21.54 15.59
N LYS A 213 -15.99 -20.93 16.73
CA LYS A 213 -14.60 -20.54 17.04
C LYS A 213 -13.73 -21.73 17.40
N GLU A 214 -14.29 -22.73 18.06
CA GLU A 214 -13.62 -23.97 18.41
C GLU A 214 -13.30 -24.79 17.16
N GLU A 215 -14.24 -24.89 16.21
CA GLU A 215 -14.01 -25.48 14.89
C GLU A 215 -12.91 -24.75 14.11
N ALA A 216 -12.95 -23.41 14.06
CA ALA A 216 -11.92 -22.62 13.39
C ALA A 216 -10.54 -22.74 14.06
N MET A 217 -10.50 -22.92 15.38
CA MET A 217 -9.26 -23.13 16.13
C MET A 217 -8.66 -24.51 15.84
N GLU A 218 -9.49 -25.55 15.78
CA GLU A 218 -9.07 -26.91 15.44
C GLU A 218 -8.62 -27.01 13.98
N GLU A 219 -9.27 -26.27 13.08
CA GLU A 219 -8.82 -26.11 11.69
C GLU A 219 -7.42 -25.48 11.65
N LEU A 220 -7.23 -24.33 12.32
CA LEU A 220 -5.93 -23.65 12.38
C LEU A 220 -4.84 -24.54 13.00
N ARG A 221 -5.20 -25.37 13.99
CA ARG A 221 -4.27 -26.31 14.63
C ARG A 221 -3.77 -27.34 13.62
N LYS A 222 -4.67 -27.89 12.80
CA LYS A 222 -4.36 -28.87 11.74
C LYS A 222 -3.61 -28.27 10.56
N THR A 223 -3.82 -27.00 10.23
CA THR A 223 -3.09 -26.33 9.14
C THR A 223 -1.58 -26.32 9.41
N SER A 224 -0.76 -26.79 8.48
CA SER A 224 0.70 -26.72 8.59
C SER A 224 1.22 -25.28 8.41
N LEU A 225 2.49 -25.02 8.75
CA LEU A 225 3.09 -23.69 8.53
C LEU A 225 3.26 -23.39 7.04
N GLU A 226 3.57 -24.42 6.25
CA GLU A 226 3.74 -24.33 4.80
C GLU A 226 2.43 -23.97 4.12
N THR A 227 1.33 -24.65 4.47
CA THR A 227 -0.01 -24.35 3.92
C THR A 227 -0.50 -22.95 4.30
N LEU A 228 -0.15 -22.45 5.48
CA LEU A 228 -0.43 -21.05 5.85
C LEU A 228 0.35 -20.08 4.96
N TRP A 229 1.60 -20.40 4.63
CA TRP A 229 2.42 -19.58 3.76
C TRP A 229 1.91 -19.63 2.31
N GLU A 230 1.62 -20.82 1.77
CA GLU A 230 1.04 -21.01 0.44
C GLU A 230 -0.26 -20.20 0.28
N ARG A 231 -1.16 -20.24 1.27
CA ARG A 231 -2.40 -19.45 1.22
C ARG A 231 -2.13 -17.95 1.13
N ASP A 232 -1.13 -17.43 1.84
CA ASP A 232 -0.74 -16.03 1.75
C ASP A 232 -0.11 -15.70 0.39
N LEU A 233 0.64 -16.63 -0.22
CA LEU A 233 1.22 -16.47 -1.56
C LEU A 233 0.14 -16.42 -2.64
N VAL A 234 -0.88 -17.29 -2.56
CA VAL A 234 -2.04 -17.25 -3.47
C VAL A 234 -2.79 -15.93 -3.34
N GLN A 235 -3.02 -15.46 -2.11
CA GLN A 235 -3.65 -14.15 -1.90
C GLN A 235 -2.82 -12.98 -2.46
N LEU A 236 -1.49 -13.09 -2.39
CA LEU A 236 -0.59 -12.12 -2.98
C LEU A 236 -0.65 -12.15 -4.51
N GLU A 237 -0.63 -13.33 -5.11
CA GLU A 237 -0.75 -13.53 -6.57
C GLU A 237 -2.07 -12.94 -7.10
N GLU A 238 -3.20 -13.26 -6.46
CA GLU A 238 -4.51 -12.69 -6.83
C GLU A 238 -4.54 -11.16 -6.70
N ALA A 239 -3.80 -10.58 -5.75
CA ALA A 239 -3.71 -9.14 -5.58
C ALA A 239 -2.83 -8.49 -6.65
N LEU A 240 -1.72 -9.13 -7.02
CA LEU A 240 -0.84 -8.69 -8.10
C LEU A 240 -1.56 -8.75 -9.46
N ASP A 241 -2.29 -9.83 -9.74
CA ASP A 241 -3.10 -9.94 -10.96
C ASP A 241 -4.11 -8.81 -11.09
N LYS A 242 -4.76 -8.43 -9.98
CA LYS A 242 -5.67 -7.28 -9.96
C LYS A 242 -4.93 -5.99 -10.31
N CYS A 243 -3.79 -5.73 -9.68
CA CYS A 243 -2.97 -4.55 -9.99
C CYS A 243 -2.54 -4.54 -11.47
N ASP A 244 -2.08 -5.66 -12.02
CA ASP A 244 -1.67 -5.75 -13.42
C ASP A 244 -2.84 -5.50 -14.37
N THR A 245 -4.05 -5.95 -14.02
CA THR A 245 -5.24 -5.67 -14.84
C THR A 245 -5.65 -4.21 -14.78
N GLU A 246 -5.49 -3.54 -13.64
CA GLU A 246 -5.72 -2.11 -13.47
C GLU A 246 -4.70 -1.31 -14.29
N ASP A 247 -3.40 -1.63 -14.16
CA ASP A 247 -2.33 -0.99 -14.93
C ASP A 247 -2.52 -1.16 -16.45
N LYS A 248 -2.97 -2.35 -16.91
CA LYS A 248 -3.31 -2.58 -18.32
C LYS A 248 -4.48 -1.72 -18.79
N LYS A 249 -5.55 -1.61 -18.00
CA LYS A 249 -6.70 -0.75 -18.33
C LYS A 249 -6.28 0.72 -18.42
N GLU A 250 -5.49 1.19 -17.46
CA GLU A 250 -4.96 2.55 -17.47
C GLU A 250 -4.09 2.80 -18.72
N ALA A 251 -3.25 1.84 -19.10
CA ALA A 251 -2.43 1.92 -20.31
C ALA A 251 -3.28 1.96 -21.59
N GLU A 252 -4.33 1.14 -21.70
CA GLU A 252 -5.25 1.16 -22.83
C GLU A 252 -6.04 2.48 -22.93
N GLU A 253 -6.51 3.01 -21.81
CA GLU A 253 -7.18 4.31 -21.76
C GLU A 253 -6.25 5.45 -22.18
N ALA A 254 -5.00 5.42 -21.71
CA ALA A 254 -3.97 6.36 -22.12
C ALA A 254 -3.68 6.26 -23.62
N ALA A 255 -3.57 5.05 -24.17
CA ALA A 255 -3.35 4.82 -25.61
C ALA A 255 -4.53 5.31 -26.46
N LYS A 256 -5.77 5.05 -26.04
CA LYS A 256 -6.99 5.56 -26.71
C LYS A 256 -7.05 7.08 -26.70
N LEU A 257 -6.64 7.72 -25.60
CA LEU A 257 -6.59 9.18 -25.50
C LEU A 257 -5.49 9.76 -26.41
N ALA A 258 -4.32 9.12 -26.46
CA ALA A 258 -3.20 9.53 -27.32
C ALA A 258 -3.54 9.40 -28.82
N ALA A 259 -4.18 8.31 -29.24
CA ALA A 259 -4.63 8.11 -30.61
C ALA A 259 -5.69 9.15 -31.05
N LYS A 260 -6.54 9.62 -30.13
CA LYS A 260 -7.49 10.72 -30.41
C LYS A 260 -6.83 12.09 -30.55
N MET A 261 -5.64 12.28 -29.99
CA MET A 261 -4.89 13.55 -30.01
C MET A 261 -3.88 13.65 -31.17
N GLN A 262 -3.66 12.58 -31.94
CA GLN A 262 -2.71 12.53 -33.07
C GLN A 262 -3.05 13.46 -34.27
N GLY A 263 -4.08 14.31 -34.18
CA GLY A 263 -4.48 15.29 -35.20
C GLY A 263 -4.41 16.77 -34.76
N SER A 264 -3.93 17.08 -33.55
CA SER A 264 -3.77 18.45 -33.05
C SER A 264 -2.31 18.69 -32.69
N GLU A 265 -1.67 19.66 -33.35
CA GLU A 265 -0.25 20.03 -33.18
C GLU A 265 0.07 20.74 -31.85
N ASP A 266 -0.87 20.80 -30.90
CA ASP A 266 -0.70 21.52 -29.64
C ASP A 266 -0.44 20.59 -28.45
N ILE A 267 0.80 20.68 -27.96
CA ILE A 267 1.25 20.47 -26.58
C ILE A 267 1.02 19.06 -26.01
N LEU A 268 2.10 18.26 -26.05
CA LEU A 268 2.32 17.15 -25.11
C LEU A 268 2.19 17.69 -23.66
N VAL A 269 1.00 17.56 -23.07
CA VAL A 269 0.82 17.81 -21.64
C VAL A 269 1.63 16.75 -20.90
N ASN A 270 2.78 17.13 -20.36
CA ASN A 270 3.61 16.28 -19.52
C ASN A 270 2.79 15.85 -18.28
N LYS A 271 2.35 14.59 -18.28
CA LYS A 271 1.59 13.93 -17.21
C LYS A 271 2.49 13.07 -16.32
N GLN A 272 3.76 13.38 -16.11
CA GLN A 272 4.62 12.69 -15.12
C GLN A 272 3.83 12.39 -13.83
N CYS A 273 3.92 11.21 -13.23
CA CYS A 273 3.53 10.96 -11.84
C CYS A 273 4.73 11.01 -10.90
N VAL A 274 4.48 11.30 -9.64
CA VAL A 274 5.44 11.21 -8.54
C VAL A 274 4.95 10.15 -7.56
N LEU A 275 5.85 9.31 -7.07
CA LEU A 275 5.56 8.43 -5.94
C LEU A 275 5.53 9.28 -4.67
N VAL A 276 4.34 9.38 -4.06
CA VAL A 276 4.16 10.08 -2.79
C VAL A 276 4.19 9.05 -1.67
N LEU A 277 5.21 9.15 -0.82
CA LEU A 277 5.31 8.38 0.41
C LEU A 277 4.45 9.04 1.48
N SER A 278 3.48 8.31 1.99
CA SER A 278 2.66 8.75 3.12
C SER A 278 3.41 8.54 4.44
N ARG A 279 3.02 9.27 5.49
CA ARG A 279 3.55 9.09 6.87
C ARG A 279 3.42 7.66 7.40
N ASN A 280 2.56 6.84 6.80
CA ASN A 280 2.31 5.45 7.17
C ASN A 280 3.16 4.46 6.32
N PHE A 281 4.22 4.93 5.65
CA PHE A 281 5.07 4.15 4.74
C PHE A 281 4.35 3.51 3.55
N THR A 282 3.17 4.03 3.18
CA THR A 282 2.46 3.61 1.97
C THR A 282 2.85 4.52 0.81
N ALA A 283 3.31 3.93 -0.29
CA ALA A 283 3.60 4.62 -1.53
C ALA A 283 2.33 4.67 -2.39
N LYS A 284 2.00 5.85 -2.91
CA LYS A 284 0.94 6.02 -3.91
C LYS A 284 1.50 6.74 -5.13
N ARG A 285 1.19 6.22 -6.32
CA ARG A 285 1.45 6.91 -7.59
C ARG A 285 0.44 8.05 -7.71
N VAL A 286 0.92 9.29 -7.87
CA VAL A 286 0.07 10.49 -7.97
C VAL A 286 0.55 11.34 -9.14
N ARG A 287 -0.37 11.89 -9.94
CA ARG A 287 0.00 12.77 -11.06
C ARG A 287 0.78 13.98 -10.57
N THR A 288 1.82 14.39 -11.29
CA THR A 288 2.67 15.54 -10.93
C THR A 288 1.88 16.83 -10.99
N SER A 289 0.85 16.94 -11.84
CA SER A 289 -0.11 18.05 -11.83
C SER A 289 -0.92 18.10 -10.53
N GLU A 290 -1.45 16.98 -10.07
CA GLU A 290 -2.17 16.86 -8.78
C GLU A 290 -1.23 17.09 -7.58
N TRP A 291 -0.01 16.56 -7.64
CA TRP A 291 1.02 16.78 -6.61
C TRP A 291 1.47 18.24 -6.55
N LYS A 292 1.72 18.88 -7.71
CA LYS A 292 2.04 20.32 -7.80
C LYS A 292 0.88 21.19 -7.35
N MET A 293 -0.38 20.83 -7.65
CA MET A 293 -1.59 21.52 -7.16
C MET A 293 -1.70 21.42 -5.64
N ARG A 294 -1.48 20.23 -5.04
CA ARG A 294 -1.43 20.06 -3.57
C ARG A 294 -0.29 20.83 -2.91
N ARG A 295 0.85 20.98 -3.58
CA ARG A 295 1.98 21.82 -3.08
C ARG A 295 1.73 23.31 -3.25
N ARG A 296 1.11 23.73 -4.35
CA ARG A 296 0.77 25.14 -4.64
C ARG A 296 -0.39 25.64 -3.78
N GLY A 297 -1.35 24.78 -3.42
CA GLY A 297 -2.38 25.11 -2.44
C GLY A 297 -1.85 25.40 -1.03
N ALA A 298 -0.54 25.21 -0.78
CA ALA A 298 0.12 25.53 0.48
C ALA A 298 0.94 26.85 0.44
N LYS A 299 1.04 27.56 -0.70
CA LYS A 299 1.71 28.87 -0.77
C LYS A 299 1.05 29.80 -1.79
N LEU A 300 0.72 31.01 -1.31
CA LEU A 300 0.22 32.25 -1.97
C LEU A 300 -1.32 32.34 -1.94
N SER A 301 -2.01 33.27 -1.24
CA SER A 301 -1.77 34.69 -0.95
C SER A 301 -0.99 35.43 -2.05
N GLY A 302 -1.69 36.23 -2.84
CA GLY A 302 -1.10 37.08 -3.87
C GLY A 302 -1.83 36.98 -5.20
N LYS A 303 -2.80 37.89 -5.38
CA LYS A 303 -3.40 38.22 -6.67
C LYS A 303 -2.30 38.56 -7.69
N SER A 304 -2.35 37.95 -8.87
CA SER A 304 -2.07 38.69 -10.12
C SER A 304 -2.86 38.05 -11.25
N LEU A 305 -3.86 38.81 -11.70
CA LEU A 305 -4.73 38.53 -12.83
C LEU A 305 -4.14 39.30 -14.00
N MET A 306 -3.44 38.64 -14.91
CA MET A 306 -3.16 39.17 -16.25
C MET A 306 -3.62 38.14 -17.28
N ASP A 307 -4.85 38.31 -17.72
CA ASP A 307 -5.28 37.99 -19.08
C ASP A 307 -6.44 38.91 -19.46
N LYS A 308 -6.20 39.86 -20.35
CA LYS A 308 -7.21 40.41 -21.26
C LYS A 308 -6.54 40.80 -22.57
N GLY A 309 -6.70 39.93 -23.57
CA GLY A 309 -6.53 40.25 -24.98
C GLY A 309 -7.50 41.33 -25.49
N PRO A 310 -7.31 41.81 -26.73
CA PRO A 310 -7.86 43.08 -27.19
C PRO A 310 -9.32 42.95 -27.64
N LYS A 311 -10.17 43.91 -27.25
CA LYS A 311 -11.46 44.14 -27.90
C LYS A 311 -11.61 45.61 -28.33
N LYS A 312 -11.90 45.76 -29.62
CA LYS A 312 -12.27 47.00 -30.33
C LYS A 312 -13.52 47.66 -29.71
N GLY A 313 -13.48 49.00 -29.63
CA GLY A 313 -14.55 49.92 -30.04
C GLY A 313 -15.71 50.17 -29.07
N GLY A 314 -15.89 51.44 -28.69
CA GLY A 314 -17.14 51.95 -28.10
C GLY A 314 -16.89 53.17 -27.20
N ALA A 315 -17.54 54.29 -27.50
CA ALA A 315 -17.31 55.63 -26.96
C ALA A 315 -18.06 55.93 -25.64
N GLY A 316 -17.59 56.99 -24.96
CA GLY A 316 -18.28 57.75 -23.89
C GLY A 316 -18.22 57.10 -22.50
N GLY A 317 -18.01 57.77 -21.38
CA GLY A 317 -17.85 59.18 -21.02
C GLY A 317 -17.84 59.23 -19.48
N GLU A 318 -17.10 60.20 -18.94
CA GLU A 318 -17.26 60.85 -17.62
C GLU A 318 -17.18 60.08 -16.27
N ASP A 319 -16.39 60.74 -15.40
CA ASP A 319 -16.51 60.92 -13.95
C ASP A 319 -16.01 59.87 -12.94
N GLY A 320 -15.28 60.38 -11.95
CA GLY A 320 -15.48 59.95 -10.57
C GLY A 320 -14.22 59.71 -9.75
N GLU A 321 -13.83 60.74 -9.01
CA GLU A 321 -12.80 60.84 -7.97
C GLU A 321 -12.74 59.73 -6.89
N ASN A 322 -11.51 59.54 -6.41
CA ASN A 322 -11.03 59.37 -5.02
C ASN A 322 -11.96 58.80 -3.93
N GLY A 323 -11.39 57.85 -3.18
CA GLY A 323 -11.83 57.48 -1.85
C GLY A 323 -10.90 56.43 -1.24
N GLU A 324 -9.84 56.92 -0.56
CA GLU A 324 -9.20 56.21 0.53
C GLU A 324 -10.24 55.90 1.62
N GLU A 325 -10.25 54.68 2.17
CA GLU A 325 -10.51 54.45 3.60
C GLU A 325 -10.21 52.98 3.98
N ASP A 326 -9.32 52.89 4.97
CA ASP A 326 -9.34 52.05 6.17
C ASP A 326 -9.11 50.52 6.13
N ASP A 327 -7.99 50.20 6.79
CA ASP A 327 -7.77 49.07 7.69
C ASP A 327 -9.05 48.50 8.33
N VAL A 328 -9.12 47.17 8.45
CA VAL A 328 -9.26 46.43 9.73
C VAL A 328 -9.43 44.93 9.42
N GLU A 329 -8.55 44.15 10.05
CA GLU A 329 -8.53 42.69 10.30
C GLU A 329 -8.19 41.69 9.19
#